data_AF-A0ABD2IQD4-F1
#
_entry.id   AF-A0ABD2IQD4-F1
#
_cell.length_a   1.000
_cell.length_b   1.000
_cell.length_c   1.000
_cell.angle_alpha   90.00
_cell.angle_beta   90.00
_cell.angle_gamma   90.00
#
_symmetry.space_group_name_H-M   'P 1'
#
loop_
_entity.id
_entity.type
_entity.pdbx_description
1 polymer ?
#
loop_
_entity_poly.entity_id
_entity_poly.type
_entity_poly.pdbx_seq_one_letter_code
_entity_poly.pdbx_strand_id
1 'polypeptide(L)'
;MSSINTSSDNAIYLAYRFVGPSADLIVPAVALYLVALVGIGLNGTVLVITAKSSSLRGSANFLMALICLCELVHQIGHTFFLVVVISGTNFVSLLTADLIMTPMIFALNCGLMAMFCATVDRLFAVALPFRHSAIFIKYKFPYLLGHLSICTFYAALIQYYVLTFAFTNAGNPTTAFVAESLLGPVGYKFFAGTFIISFCSTCCYVSIFVIIRCKNGVSQQTNTKVLRSLVIILLINIGGYLFNLAMYQLLYAFGSLFGSPIRIWQFGFVAGILLNASAGSNAIVLSTEYRQVFKKEFGALFDCFRKNNGNIF
;
A
#
# COMPACT_ATOMS: atom_id res chain seq x y z
N MET A 1 25.34 -12.74 -5.92
CA MET A 1 24.19 -12.48 -6.83
C MET A 1 23.99 -13.71 -7.68
N SER A 2 22.77 -14.25 -7.78
CA SER A 2 22.50 -15.36 -8.71
C SER A 2 22.59 -14.87 -10.15
N SER A 3 23.11 -15.68 -11.06
CA SER A 3 23.20 -15.35 -12.49
C SER A 3 21.82 -15.31 -13.14
N ILE A 4 21.65 -14.41 -14.12
CA ILE A 4 20.44 -14.33 -14.94
C ILE A 4 20.45 -15.48 -15.94
N ASN A 5 19.31 -16.12 -16.13
CA ASN A 5 19.10 -17.11 -17.17
C ASN A 5 18.98 -16.42 -18.54
N THR A 6 20.08 -16.42 -19.30
CA THR A 6 20.15 -15.72 -20.59
C THR A 6 19.36 -16.38 -21.71
N SER A 7 18.90 -17.63 -21.52
CA SER A 7 18.03 -18.35 -22.45
C SER A 7 16.53 -18.14 -22.21
N SER A 8 16.16 -17.15 -21.37
CA SER A 8 14.75 -16.83 -21.14
C SER A 8 14.05 -16.35 -22.42
N ASP A 9 12.90 -16.96 -22.73
CA ASP A 9 12.00 -16.58 -23.84
C ASP A 9 11.05 -15.42 -23.48
N ASN A 10 11.26 -14.76 -22.34
CA ASN A 10 10.42 -13.64 -21.92
C ASN A 10 10.56 -12.47 -22.92
N ALA A 11 9.44 -12.06 -23.53
CA ALA A 11 9.43 -11.04 -24.57
C ALA A 11 10.00 -9.67 -24.12
N ILE A 12 9.80 -9.29 -22.85
CA ILE A 12 10.35 -8.05 -22.28
C ILE A 12 11.87 -8.17 -22.14
N TYR A 13 12.34 -9.31 -21.63
CA TYR A 13 13.77 -9.60 -21.54
C TYR A 13 14.45 -9.56 -22.91
N LEU A 14 13.88 -10.25 -23.90
CA LEU A 14 14.41 -10.27 -25.27
C LEU A 14 14.45 -8.86 -25.89
N ALA A 15 13.47 -8.02 -25.61
CA ALA A 15 13.40 -6.66 -26.14
C ALA A 15 14.45 -5.72 -25.54
N TYR A 16 14.80 -5.86 -24.24
CA TYR A 16 15.59 -4.84 -23.54
C TYR A 16 16.94 -5.30 -22.97
N ARG A 17 17.31 -6.59 -23.04
CA ARG A 17 18.52 -7.14 -22.39
C ARG A 17 19.86 -6.54 -22.82
N PHE A 18 19.94 -5.89 -23.98
CA PHE A 18 21.17 -5.26 -24.50
C PHE A 18 20.98 -3.83 -25.00
N VAL A 19 19.82 -3.21 -24.69
CA VAL A 19 19.47 -1.88 -25.19
C VAL A 19 20.15 -0.77 -24.38
N GLY A 20 20.59 -1.06 -23.16
CA GLY A 20 21.01 -0.03 -22.20
C GLY A 20 19.81 0.77 -21.69
N PRO A 21 20.00 2.03 -21.25
CA PRO A 21 18.91 2.88 -20.77
C PRO A 21 17.82 3.06 -21.84
N SER A 22 16.60 2.58 -21.56
CA SER A 22 15.46 2.66 -22.48
C SER A 22 14.36 3.57 -21.93
N ALA A 23 13.87 4.51 -22.74
CA ALA A 23 12.76 5.37 -22.37
C ALA A 23 11.50 4.58 -22.00
N ASP A 24 11.26 3.43 -22.66
CA ASP A 24 10.11 2.57 -22.41
C ASP A 24 10.10 1.95 -21.00
N LEU A 25 11.28 1.82 -20.37
CA LEU A 25 11.43 1.34 -18.99
C LEU A 25 11.57 2.51 -18.00
N ILE A 26 12.31 3.55 -18.38
CA ILE A 26 12.62 4.68 -17.50
C ILE A 26 11.38 5.53 -17.22
N VAL A 27 10.59 5.85 -18.25
CA VAL A 27 9.39 6.69 -18.09
C VAL A 27 8.40 6.11 -17.07
N PRO A 28 7.97 4.83 -17.18
CA PRO A 28 7.07 4.26 -16.16
C PRO A 28 7.72 4.15 -14.79
N ALA A 29 9.02 3.86 -14.69
CA ALA A 29 9.73 3.81 -13.42
C ALA A 29 9.78 5.17 -12.72
N VAL A 30 10.10 6.24 -13.46
CA VAL A 30 10.11 7.60 -12.95
C VAL A 30 8.70 8.02 -12.53
N ALA A 31 7.68 7.76 -13.36
CA ALA A 31 6.30 8.11 -13.04
C ALA A 31 5.81 7.42 -11.75
N LEU A 32 6.09 6.11 -11.63
CA LEU A 32 5.76 5.33 -10.43
C LEU A 32 6.51 5.86 -9.20
N TYR A 33 7.81 6.13 -9.33
CA TYR A 33 8.63 6.62 -8.24
C TYR A 33 8.21 8.01 -7.75
N LEU A 34 7.83 8.93 -8.64
CA LEU A 34 7.33 10.25 -8.25
C LEU A 34 6.06 10.15 -7.41
N VAL A 35 5.13 9.25 -7.77
CA VAL A 35 3.92 9.00 -6.98
C VAL A 35 4.26 8.36 -5.64
N ALA A 36 5.19 7.39 -5.63
CA ALA A 36 5.68 6.77 -4.41
C ALA A 36 6.35 7.80 -3.47
N LEU A 37 7.12 8.75 -4.01
CA LEU A 37 7.81 9.78 -3.24
C LEU A 37 6.82 10.69 -2.48
N VAL A 38 5.72 11.06 -3.13
CA VAL A 38 4.62 11.79 -2.46
C VAL A 38 4.05 10.95 -1.32
N GLY A 39 3.79 9.66 -1.56
CA GLY A 39 3.30 8.74 -0.54
C GLY A 39 4.26 8.59 0.64
N ILE A 40 5.57 8.48 0.40
CA ILE A 40 6.61 8.38 1.44
C ILE A 40 6.56 9.61 2.35
N GLY A 41 6.52 10.82 1.77
CA GLY A 41 6.44 12.07 2.54
C GLY A 41 5.16 12.19 3.35
N LEU A 42 4.03 11.86 2.75
CA LEU A 42 2.71 11.91 3.38
C LEU A 42 2.60 10.91 4.54
N ASN A 43 2.92 9.64 4.30
CA ASN A 43 2.89 8.58 5.31
C ASN A 43 3.89 8.84 6.44
N GLY A 44 5.11 9.30 6.10
CA GLY A 44 6.12 9.70 7.10
C GLY A 44 5.64 10.81 8.02
N THR A 45 4.89 11.79 7.49
CA THR A 45 4.34 12.88 8.29
C THR A 45 3.29 12.38 9.29
N VAL A 46 2.45 11.42 8.89
CA VAL A 46 1.47 10.79 9.80
C VAL A 46 2.20 10.12 10.97
N LEU A 47 3.25 9.34 10.69
CA LEU A 47 4.04 8.66 11.72
C LEU A 47 4.64 9.64 12.74
N VAL A 48 5.25 10.74 12.26
CA VAL A 48 5.82 11.78 13.13
C VAL A 48 4.75 12.38 14.03
N ILE A 49 3.58 12.71 13.47
CA ILE A 49 2.46 13.28 14.23
C ILE A 49 1.94 12.30 15.28
N THR A 50 1.75 11.03 14.91
CA THR A 50 1.27 9.99 15.83
C THR A 50 2.27 9.74 16.96
N ALA A 51 3.58 9.78 16.68
CA ALA A 51 4.63 9.60 17.68
C ALA A 51 4.68 10.75 18.69
N LYS A 52 4.53 11.99 18.22
CA LYS A 52 4.59 13.19 19.08
C LYS A 52 3.33 13.40 19.92
N SER A 53 2.15 13.07 19.39
CA SER A 53 0.90 13.41 20.06
C SER A 53 0.41 12.32 21.02
N SER A 54 0.41 12.62 22.31
CA SER A 54 -0.16 11.72 23.34
C SER A 54 -1.66 11.51 23.17
N SER A 55 -2.38 12.47 22.58
CA SER A 55 -3.81 12.35 22.28
C SER A 55 -4.12 11.28 21.23
N LEU A 56 -3.12 10.89 20.43
CA LEU A 56 -3.29 9.92 19.35
C LEU A 56 -3.00 8.46 19.77
N ARG A 57 -2.94 8.14 21.07
CA ARG A 57 -2.57 6.80 21.59
C ARG A 57 -3.71 5.76 21.64
N GLY A 58 -4.71 5.87 20.76
CA GLY A 58 -5.85 4.95 20.62
C GLY A 58 -5.59 3.79 19.64
N SER A 59 -6.44 2.76 19.64
CA SER A 59 -6.31 1.58 18.75
C SER A 59 -6.35 1.96 17.26
N ALA A 60 -7.33 2.78 16.87
CA ALA A 60 -7.48 3.24 15.49
C ALA A 60 -6.24 4.00 14.98
N ASN A 61 -5.61 4.80 15.84
CA ASN A 61 -4.42 5.57 15.48
C ASN A 61 -3.16 4.70 15.45
N PHE A 62 -3.06 3.69 16.31
CA PHE A 62 -2.01 2.68 16.22
C PHE A 62 -2.08 1.93 14.89
N LEU A 63 -3.27 1.45 14.51
CA LEU A 63 -3.46 0.75 13.23
C LEU A 63 -3.20 1.67 12.03
N MET A 64 -3.63 2.94 12.11
CA MET A 64 -3.30 3.94 11.09
C MET A 64 -1.80 4.16 10.95
N ALA A 65 -1.07 4.26 12.07
CA ALA A 65 0.38 4.38 12.05
C ALA A 65 1.05 3.13 11.48
N LEU A 66 0.56 1.93 11.83
CA LEU A 66 1.06 0.68 11.26
C LEU A 66 0.87 0.65 9.74
N ILE A 67 -0.30 1.03 9.24
CA ILE A 67 -0.57 1.15 7.79
C ILE A 67 0.41 2.13 7.14
N CYS A 68 0.56 3.34 7.70
CA CYS A 68 1.48 4.35 7.14
C CYS A 68 2.94 3.87 7.13
N LEU A 69 3.37 3.16 8.17
CA LEU A 69 4.71 2.56 8.23
C LEU A 69 4.89 1.51 7.13
N CYS A 70 3.90 0.63 6.97
CA CYS A 70 3.91 -0.39 5.92
C CYS A 70 3.93 0.22 4.52
N GLU A 71 3.09 1.22 4.25
CA GLU A 71 3.08 1.90 2.95
C GLU A 71 4.38 2.65 2.67
N LEU A 72 4.98 3.30 3.68
CA LEU A 72 6.29 3.94 3.54
C LEU A 72 7.36 2.93 3.14
N VAL A 73 7.44 1.79 3.84
CA VAL A 73 8.45 0.75 3.54
C VAL A 73 8.16 0.12 2.17
N HIS A 74 6.91 -0.16 1.84
CA HIS A 74 6.50 -0.65 0.52
C HIS A 74 6.96 0.29 -0.60
N GLN A 75 6.68 1.59 -0.47
CA GLN A 75 6.95 2.59 -1.50
C GLN A 75 8.44 2.83 -1.73
N ILE A 76 9.29 2.64 -0.71
CA ILE A 76 10.76 2.66 -0.88
C ILE A 76 11.21 1.61 -1.91
N GLY A 77 10.49 0.50 -2.06
CA GLY A 77 10.81 -0.57 -3.01
C GLY A 77 10.87 -0.12 -4.47
N HIS A 78 10.11 0.90 -4.85
CA HIS A 78 10.13 1.45 -6.20
C HIS A 78 11.47 2.13 -6.54
N THR A 79 12.26 2.52 -5.54
CA THR A 79 13.63 3.02 -5.74
C THR A 79 14.50 1.97 -6.41
N PHE A 80 14.33 0.69 -6.05
CA PHE A 80 15.18 -0.38 -6.59
C PHE A 80 14.89 -0.60 -8.07
N PHE A 81 13.61 -0.67 -8.47
CA PHE A 81 13.21 -0.68 -9.87
C PHE A 81 13.79 0.50 -10.64
N LEU A 82 13.66 1.72 -10.12
CA LEU A 82 14.19 2.93 -10.74
C LEU A 82 15.70 2.85 -10.99
N VAL A 83 16.47 2.41 -9.99
CA VAL A 83 17.93 2.29 -10.08
C VAL A 83 18.32 1.26 -11.16
N VAL A 84 17.66 0.11 -11.21
CA VAL A 84 17.96 -0.96 -12.18
C VAL A 84 17.74 -0.51 -13.63
N VAL A 85 16.70 0.28 -13.90
CA VAL A 85 16.41 0.74 -15.26
C VAL A 85 17.23 1.96 -15.66
N ILE A 86 17.51 2.90 -14.74
CA ILE A 86 18.34 4.08 -15.04
C ILE A 86 19.81 3.68 -15.25
N SER A 87 20.30 2.66 -14.55
CA SER A 87 21.68 2.16 -14.77
C SER A 87 21.87 1.51 -16.15
N GLY A 88 20.79 1.25 -16.89
CA GLY A 88 20.81 0.53 -18.16
C GLY A 88 21.03 -0.98 -18.00
N THR A 89 21.08 -1.49 -16.77
CA THR A 89 21.15 -2.95 -16.51
C THR A 89 19.84 -3.62 -16.91
N ASN A 90 18.71 -2.93 -16.72
CA ASN A 90 17.33 -3.29 -17.07
C ASN A 90 16.77 -4.55 -16.38
N PHE A 91 17.60 -5.57 -16.15
CA PHE A 91 17.21 -6.82 -15.52
C PHE A 91 18.21 -7.25 -14.47
N VAL A 92 17.66 -7.79 -13.38
CA VAL A 92 18.38 -8.57 -12.39
C VAL A 92 17.73 -9.94 -12.29
N SER A 93 18.38 -10.87 -11.60
CA SER A 93 17.81 -12.19 -11.35
C SER A 93 16.72 -12.11 -10.28
N LEU A 94 15.64 -12.88 -10.44
CA LEU A 94 14.46 -12.85 -9.57
C LEU A 94 14.82 -13.07 -8.09
N LEU A 95 15.69 -14.03 -7.78
CA LEU A 95 16.13 -14.26 -6.40
C LEU A 95 16.86 -13.04 -5.82
N THR A 96 17.73 -12.40 -6.61
CA THR A 96 18.43 -11.19 -6.15
C THR A 96 17.44 -10.06 -5.89
N ALA A 97 16.47 -9.88 -6.79
CA ALA A 97 15.45 -8.85 -6.65
C ALA A 97 14.59 -9.08 -5.41
N ASP A 98 14.06 -10.29 -5.22
CA ASP A 98 13.14 -10.60 -4.13
C ASP A 98 13.82 -10.60 -2.76
N LEU A 99 15.11 -10.97 -2.68
CA LEU A 99 15.88 -10.84 -1.44
C LEU A 99 16.07 -9.36 -1.06
N ILE A 100 16.39 -8.49 -2.02
CA ILE A 100 16.52 -7.05 -1.78
C ILE A 100 15.17 -6.42 -1.42
N MET A 101 14.10 -6.84 -2.10
CA MET A 101 12.74 -6.30 -1.91
C MET A 101 11.96 -6.96 -0.76
N THR A 102 12.53 -7.94 -0.06
CA THR A 102 11.87 -8.66 1.04
C THR A 102 11.16 -7.75 2.05
N PRO A 103 11.79 -6.70 2.61
CA PRO A 103 11.09 -5.83 3.56
C PRO A 103 9.92 -5.07 2.94
N MET A 104 10.00 -4.72 1.65
CA MET A 104 8.96 -3.98 0.94
C MET A 104 7.76 -4.86 0.57
N ILE A 105 8.00 -6.10 0.17
CA ILE A 105 6.96 -7.10 -0.10
C ILE A 105 6.28 -7.50 1.21
N PHE A 106 7.05 -7.71 2.29
CA PHE A 106 6.50 -7.94 3.62
C PHE A 106 5.61 -6.76 4.05
N ALA A 107 6.10 -5.52 3.89
CA ALA A 107 5.37 -4.32 4.28
C ALA A 107 4.06 -4.15 3.49
N LEU A 108 4.07 -4.39 2.16
CA LEU A 108 2.86 -4.37 1.33
C LEU A 108 1.77 -5.28 1.89
N ASN A 109 2.12 -6.52 2.22
CA ASN A 109 1.17 -7.51 2.72
C ASN A 109 0.75 -7.24 4.17
N CYS A 110 1.66 -6.74 5.00
CA CYS A 110 1.37 -6.33 6.37
C CYS A 110 0.40 -5.14 6.38
N GLY A 111 0.61 -4.15 5.51
CA GLY A 111 -0.26 -2.99 5.33
C GLY A 111 -1.66 -3.38 4.89
N LEU A 112 -1.76 -4.31 3.93
CA LEU A 112 -3.04 -4.87 3.48
C LEU A 112 -3.84 -5.50 4.62
N MET A 113 -3.19 -6.36 5.43
CA MET A 113 -3.85 -6.97 6.59
C MET A 113 -4.17 -5.93 7.68
N ALA A 114 -3.29 -4.94 7.89
CA ALA A 114 -3.51 -3.85 8.84
C ALA A 114 -4.73 -2.99 8.47
N MET A 115 -4.98 -2.74 7.18
CA MET A 115 -6.20 -2.07 6.72
C MET A 115 -7.47 -2.85 7.05
N PHE A 116 -7.43 -4.18 6.92
CA PHE A 116 -8.55 -5.02 7.34
C PHE A 116 -8.74 -5.02 8.85
N CYS A 117 -7.67 -5.20 9.63
CA CYS A 117 -7.67 -5.07 11.08
C CYS A 117 -8.24 -3.71 11.54
N ALA A 118 -7.87 -2.60 10.89
CA ALA A 118 -8.41 -1.27 11.16
C ALA A 118 -9.92 -1.19 10.89
N THR A 119 -10.39 -1.86 9.84
CA THR A 119 -11.81 -1.91 9.50
C THR A 119 -12.60 -2.74 10.53
N VAL A 120 -12.03 -3.87 10.98
CA VAL A 120 -12.63 -4.71 12.04
C VAL A 120 -12.65 -3.99 13.39
N ASP A 121 -11.58 -3.29 13.78
CA ASP A 121 -11.52 -2.47 15.00
C ASP A 121 -12.62 -1.41 14.99
N ARG A 122 -12.81 -0.71 13.85
CA ARG A 122 -13.89 0.27 13.67
C ARG A 122 -15.28 -0.36 13.76
N LEU A 123 -15.50 -1.51 13.12
CA LEU A 123 -16.77 -2.24 13.24
C LEU A 123 -17.05 -2.60 14.69
N PHE A 124 -16.05 -3.09 15.42
CA PHE A 124 -16.19 -3.45 16.83
C PHE A 124 -16.51 -2.21 17.70
N ALA A 125 -15.82 -1.09 17.47
CA ALA A 125 -16.07 0.17 18.17
C ALA A 125 -17.48 0.73 17.92
N VAL A 126 -18.02 0.57 16.71
CA VAL A 126 -19.37 1.05 16.36
C VAL A 126 -20.46 0.11 16.86
N ALA A 127 -20.28 -1.20 16.66
CA ALA A 127 -21.26 -2.22 17.04
C ALA A 127 -21.38 -2.36 18.57
N LEU A 128 -20.26 -2.32 19.29
CA LEU A 128 -20.18 -2.61 20.72
C LEU A 128 -19.29 -1.60 21.47
N PRO A 129 -19.66 -0.30 21.50
CA PRO A 129 -18.78 0.78 21.98
C PRO A 129 -18.33 0.61 23.43
N PHE A 130 -19.22 0.18 24.33
CA PHE A 130 -18.88 -0.02 25.74
C PHE A 130 -17.91 -1.18 25.95
N ARG A 131 -18.10 -2.29 25.21
CA ARG A 131 -17.21 -3.45 25.30
C ARG A 131 -15.84 -3.16 24.68
N HIS A 132 -15.83 -2.49 23.52
CA HIS A 132 -14.60 -2.06 22.86
C HIS A 132 -13.75 -1.19 23.79
N SER A 133 -14.37 -0.15 24.37
CA SER A 133 -13.69 0.74 25.33
C SER A 133 -13.17 0.00 26.56
N ALA A 134 -13.99 -0.88 27.16
CA ALA A 134 -13.59 -1.66 28.33
C ALA A 134 -12.40 -2.60 28.04
N ILE A 135 -12.41 -3.29 26.89
CA ILE A 135 -11.30 -4.16 26.48
C ILE A 135 -10.05 -3.35 26.20
N PHE A 136 -10.17 -2.24 25.47
CA PHE A 136 -9.01 -1.41 25.14
C PHE A 136 -8.36 -0.80 26.39
N ILE A 137 -9.16 -0.35 27.36
CA ILE A 137 -8.63 0.19 28.62
C ILE A 137 -7.96 -0.91 29.46
N LYS A 138 -8.62 -2.07 29.61
CA LYS A 138 -8.13 -3.15 30.48
C LYS A 138 -6.98 -3.96 29.87
N TYR A 139 -7.01 -4.20 28.57
CA TYR A 139 -6.09 -5.10 27.85
C TYR A 139 -5.41 -4.40 26.68
N LYS A 140 -5.06 -3.12 26.84
CA LYS A 140 -4.48 -2.29 25.77
C LYS A 140 -3.35 -2.98 25.03
N PHE A 141 -2.33 -3.44 25.74
CA PHE A 141 -1.14 -4.02 25.12
C PHE A 141 -1.42 -5.36 24.41
N PRO A 142 -2.05 -6.36 25.06
CA PRO A 142 -2.45 -7.59 24.37
C PRO A 142 -3.35 -7.36 23.15
N TYR A 143 -4.25 -6.38 23.22
CA TYR A 143 -5.15 -6.04 22.12
C TYR A 143 -4.38 -5.53 20.89
N LEU A 144 -3.45 -4.59 21.08
CA LEU A 144 -2.62 -4.04 20.01
C LEU A 144 -1.64 -5.10 19.46
N LEU A 145 -1.06 -5.91 20.36
CA LEU A 145 -0.17 -7.00 19.97
C LEU A 145 -0.90 -8.06 19.14
N GLY A 146 -2.16 -8.36 19.46
CA GLY A 146 -2.99 -9.29 18.68
C GLY A 146 -3.15 -8.84 17.23
N HIS A 147 -3.46 -7.56 16.99
CA HIS A 147 -3.52 -7.01 15.63
C HIS A 147 -2.17 -7.10 14.91
N LEU A 148 -1.08 -6.69 15.57
CA LEU A 148 0.25 -6.73 14.98
C LEU A 148 0.67 -8.16 14.60
N SER A 149 0.36 -9.14 15.46
CA SER A 149 0.63 -10.56 15.22
C SER A 149 -0.13 -11.09 14.01
N ILE A 150 -1.42 -10.76 13.86
CA ILE A 150 -2.22 -11.15 12.69
C ILE A 150 -1.62 -10.55 11.39
N CYS A 151 -1.27 -9.26 11.43
CA CYS A 151 -0.67 -8.58 10.27
C CYS A 151 0.68 -9.20 9.89
N THR A 152 1.55 -9.44 10.88
CA THR A 152 2.88 -10.03 10.68
C THR A 152 2.79 -11.47 10.18
N PHE A 153 1.88 -12.27 10.73
CA PHE A 153 1.69 -13.65 10.31
C PHE A 153 1.24 -13.74 8.84
N TYR A 154 0.25 -12.92 8.45
CA TYR A 154 -0.19 -12.87 7.06
C TYR A 154 0.94 -12.44 6.10
N ALA A 155 1.67 -11.39 6.45
CA ALA A 155 2.78 -10.90 5.65
C ALA A 155 3.89 -11.95 5.51
N ALA A 156 4.25 -12.63 6.60
CA ALA A 156 5.25 -13.70 6.59
C ALA A 156 4.81 -14.89 5.73
N LEU A 157 3.53 -15.26 5.75
CA LEU A 157 2.99 -16.33 4.92
C LEU A 157 3.12 -16.02 3.42
N ILE A 158 2.78 -14.81 3.01
CA ILE A 158 2.94 -14.39 1.60
C ILE A 158 4.42 -14.30 1.24
N GLN A 159 5.26 -13.72 2.11
CA GLN A 159 6.70 -13.64 1.89
C GLN A 159 7.35 -15.02 1.73
N TYR A 160 6.91 -16.01 2.50
CA TYR A 160 7.34 -17.40 2.35
C TYR A 160 7.07 -17.95 0.94
N TYR A 161 5.87 -17.70 0.38
CA TYR A 161 5.55 -18.14 -0.97
C TYR A 161 6.37 -17.41 -2.03
N VAL A 162 6.57 -16.10 -1.89
CA VAL A 162 7.40 -15.28 -2.79
C VAL A 162 8.83 -15.83 -2.81
N LEU A 163 9.46 -15.98 -1.64
CA LEU A 163 10.84 -16.46 -1.57
C LEU A 163 10.99 -17.89 -2.08
N THR A 164 10.06 -18.80 -1.76
CA THR A 164 10.09 -20.18 -2.27
C THR A 164 10.03 -20.20 -3.81
N PHE A 165 9.19 -19.35 -4.40
CA PHE A 165 9.13 -19.21 -5.85
C PHE A 165 10.42 -18.60 -6.42
N ALA A 166 10.97 -17.58 -5.78
CA ALA A 166 12.23 -16.96 -6.17
C ALA A 166 13.41 -17.95 -6.12
N PHE A 167 13.49 -18.82 -5.11
CA PHE A 167 14.53 -19.85 -5.02
C PHE A 167 14.42 -20.90 -6.14
N THR A 168 13.20 -21.31 -6.47
CA THR A 168 12.96 -22.29 -7.56
C THR A 168 13.15 -21.68 -8.95
N ASN A 169 13.05 -20.35 -9.07
CA ASN A 169 13.15 -19.61 -10.32
C ASN A 169 14.29 -18.57 -10.29
N ALA A 170 15.40 -18.91 -9.61
CA ALA A 170 16.39 -17.93 -9.18
C ALA A 170 17.05 -17.12 -10.30
N GLY A 171 17.11 -17.68 -11.52
CA GLY A 171 17.70 -17.04 -12.68
C GLY A 171 16.71 -16.26 -13.55
N ASN A 172 15.40 -16.29 -13.28
CA ASN A 172 14.43 -15.60 -14.13
C ASN A 172 14.73 -14.09 -14.16
N PRO A 173 14.82 -13.47 -15.36
CA PRO A 173 15.06 -12.04 -15.46
C PRO A 173 13.83 -11.26 -15.00
N THR A 174 14.05 -10.25 -14.18
CA THR A 174 13.03 -9.30 -13.70
C THR A 174 13.59 -7.89 -13.78
N THR A 175 12.71 -6.92 -14.02
CA THR A 175 13.06 -5.51 -13.94
C THR A 175 13.23 -5.03 -12.49
N ALA A 176 12.98 -5.90 -11.51
CA ALA A 176 12.86 -5.57 -10.09
C ALA A 176 11.65 -4.67 -9.76
N PHE A 177 10.66 -4.64 -10.64
CA PHE A 177 9.35 -4.10 -10.31
C PHE A 177 8.62 -5.06 -9.35
N VAL A 178 8.17 -4.55 -8.19
CA VAL A 178 7.54 -5.36 -7.11
C VAL A 178 6.41 -6.26 -7.60
N ALA A 179 5.62 -5.82 -8.59
CA ALA A 179 4.53 -6.64 -9.11
C ALA A 179 5.02 -7.92 -9.83
N GLU A 180 6.24 -7.92 -10.37
CA GLU A 180 6.85 -9.09 -11.03
C GLU A 180 7.16 -10.21 -10.03
N SER A 181 7.51 -9.87 -8.79
CA SER A 181 7.66 -10.83 -7.67
C SER A 181 6.34 -11.51 -7.28
N LEU A 182 5.21 -10.94 -7.72
CA LEU A 182 3.86 -11.41 -7.44
C LEU A 182 3.19 -11.99 -8.70
N LEU A 183 3.98 -12.46 -9.68
CA LEU A 183 3.46 -13.17 -10.84
C LEU A 183 3.45 -14.69 -10.65
N GLY A 184 2.88 -15.40 -11.63
CA GLY A 184 2.84 -16.86 -11.65
C GLY A 184 1.99 -17.48 -10.52
N PRO A 185 2.39 -18.65 -9.99
CA PRO A 185 1.64 -19.35 -8.93
C PRO A 185 1.51 -18.55 -7.63
N VAL A 186 2.49 -17.68 -7.32
CA VAL A 186 2.44 -16.79 -6.16
C VAL A 186 1.39 -15.71 -6.36
N GLY A 187 1.30 -15.16 -7.57
CA GLY A 187 0.30 -14.17 -7.95
C GLY A 187 -1.12 -14.64 -7.68
N TYR A 188 -1.46 -15.88 -8.04
CA TYR A 188 -2.80 -16.42 -7.75
C TYR A 188 -3.14 -16.36 -6.25
N LYS A 189 -2.20 -16.77 -5.39
CA LYS A 189 -2.40 -16.74 -3.92
C LYS A 189 -2.50 -15.31 -3.40
N PHE A 190 -1.62 -14.42 -3.86
CA PHE A 190 -1.63 -13.01 -3.48
C PHE A 190 -2.94 -12.32 -3.89
N PHE A 191 -3.35 -12.49 -5.14
CA PHE A 191 -4.56 -11.88 -5.69
C PHE A 191 -5.83 -12.42 -5.04
N ALA A 192 -5.92 -13.75 -4.82
CA ALA A 192 -7.03 -14.34 -4.10
C ALA A 192 -7.10 -13.85 -2.65
N GLY A 193 -5.96 -13.80 -1.95
CA GLY A 193 -5.89 -13.26 -0.59
C GLY A 193 -6.30 -11.79 -0.53
N THR A 194 -5.80 -10.97 -1.46
CA THR A 194 -6.14 -9.54 -1.56
C THR A 194 -7.62 -9.34 -1.85
N PHE A 195 -8.21 -10.15 -2.73
CA PHE A 195 -9.64 -10.12 -3.02
C PHE A 195 -10.45 -10.44 -1.76
N ILE A 196 -10.14 -11.54 -1.07
CA ILE A 196 -10.85 -11.96 0.15
C ILE A 196 -10.77 -10.87 1.22
N ILE A 197 -9.58 -10.33 1.49
CA ILE A 197 -9.39 -9.29 2.51
C ILE A 197 -10.14 -8.00 2.14
N SER A 198 -10.08 -7.59 0.87
CA SER A 198 -10.77 -6.38 0.39
C SER A 198 -12.28 -6.54 0.41
N PHE A 199 -12.78 -7.72 0.05
CA PHE A 199 -14.19 -8.07 0.11
C PHE A 199 -14.71 -8.09 1.55
N CYS A 200 -14.00 -8.78 2.46
CA CYS A 200 -14.33 -8.77 3.88
C CYS A 200 -14.31 -7.36 4.47
N SER A 201 -13.31 -6.53 4.11
CA SER A 201 -13.26 -5.12 4.52
C SER A 201 -14.48 -4.35 4.03
N THR A 202 -14.88 -4.55 2.77
CA THR A 202 -16.07 -3.92 2.19
C THR A 202 -17.34 -4.33 2.95
N CYS A 203 -17.51 -5.62 3.26
CA CYS A 203 -18.63 -6.11 4.07
C CYS A 203 -18.65 -5.46 5.47
N CYS A 204 -17.50 -5.28 6.11
CA CYS A 204 -17.40 -4.58 7.38
C CYS A 204 -17.81 -3.10 7.26
N TYR A 205 -17.39 -2.39 6.21
CA TYR A 205 -17.82 -1.00 5.98
C TYR A 205 -19.33 -0.88 5.71
N VAL A 206 -19.90 -1.79 4.92
CA VAL A 206 -21.35 -1.88 4.71
C VAL A 206 -22.07 -2.11 6.04
N SER A 207 -21.55 -3.02 6.87
CA SER A 207 -22.10 -3.29 8.21
C SER A 207 -22.04 -2.05 9.11
N ILE A 208 -20.91 -1.33 9.13
CA ILE A 208 -20.77 -0.06 9.86
C ILE A 208 -21.81 0.95 9.38
N PHE A 209 -21.99 1.10 8.06
CA PHE A 209 -22.97 2.00 7.47
C PHE A 209 -24.39 1.67 7.94
N VAL A 210 -24.78 0.38 7.87
CA VAL A 210 -26.11 -0.08 8.32
C VAL A 210 -26.31 0.17 9.81
N ILE A 211 -25.34 -0.20 10.66
CA ILE A 211 -25.44 -0.01 12.11
C ILE A 211 -25.61 1.48 12.46
N ILE A 212 -24.83 2.37 11.83
CA ILE A 212 -24.93 3.82 12.06
C ILE A 212 -26.31 4.34 11.64
N ARG A 213 -26.87 3.83 10.53
CA ARG A 213 -28.20 4.24 10.04
C ARG A 213 -29.35 3.73 10.90
N CYS A 214 -29.22 2.54 11.47
CA CYS A 214 -30.25 1.94 12.33
C CYS A 214 -30.24 2.49 13.76
N LYS A 215 -29.18 3.18 14.20
CA LYS A 215 -29.04 3.65 15.58
C LYS A 215 -29.74 4.99 15.80
N ASN A 216 -30.89 4.97 16.46
CA ASN A 216 -31.64 6.15 16.86
C ASN A 216 -30.94 6.89 18.03
N GLY A 217 -30.83 8.22 17.97
CA GLY A 217 -30.44 9.06 19.12
C GLY A 217 -29.03 9.67 19.11
N VAL A 218 -28.21 9.46 18.08
CA VAL A 218 -26.93 10.19 17.92
C VAL A 218 -27.13 11.36 16.96
N SER A 219 -26.53 12.52 17.28
CA SER A 219 -26.51 13.69 16.38
C SER A 219 -26.16 13.28 14.95
N GLN A 220 -27.13 13.47 14.05
CA GLN A 220 -27.03 13.13 12.62
C GLN A 220 -25.78 13.76 11.97
N GLN A 221 -25.34 14.91 12.48
CA GLN A 221 -24.20 15.66 11.96
C GLN A 221 -22.85 15.00 12.26
N THR A 222 -22.65 14.45 13.46
CA THR A 222 -21.41 13.75 13.84
C THR A 222 -21.31 12.42 13.09
N ASN A 223 -22.41 11.66 13.03
CA ASN A 223 -22.47 10.40 12.29
C ASN A 223 -22.16 10.59 10.80
N THR A 224 -22.70 11.65 10.18
CA THR A 224 -22.46 11.93 8.76
C THR A 224 -21.01 12.28 8.46
N LYS A 225 -20.32 13.02 9.34
CA LYS A 225 -18.89 13.34 9.19
C LYS A 225 -18.01 12.09 9.24
N VAL A 226 -18.24 11.24 10.25
CA VAL A 226 -17.52 9.96 10.40
C VAL A 226 -17.76 9.09 9.16
N LEU A 227 -19.01 8.94 8.74
CA LEU A 227 -19.40 8.13 7.59
C LEU A 227 -18.77 8.64 6.28
N ARG A 228 -18.71 9.97 6.06
CA ARG A 228 -18.02 10.56 4.90
C ARG A 228 -16.54 10.19 4.87
N SER A 229 -15.84 10.28 6.00
CA SER A 229 -14.41 9.89 6.05
C SER A 229 -14.22 8.39 5.77
N LEU A 230 -15.09 7.53 6.29
CA LEU A 230 -15.03 6.08 6.05
C LEU A 230 -15.25 5.72 4.57
N VAL A 231 -16.20 6.37 3.91
CA VAL A 231 -16.46 6.18 2.47
C VAL A 231 -15.25 6.58 1.65
N ILE A 232 -14.58 7.69 1.98
CA ILE A 232 -13.36 8.12 1.27
C ILE A 232 -12.24 7.08 1.47
N ILE A 233 -12.04 6.57 2.68
CA ILE A 233 -11.04 5.52 2.95
C ILE A 233 -11.35 4.27 2.13
N LEU A 234 -12.60 3.82 2.09
CA LEU A 234 -13.02 2.66 1.30
C LEU A 234 -12.77 2.88 -0.20
N LEU A 235 -13.23 4.00 -0.75
CA LEU A 235 -13.15 4.27 -2.19
C LEU A 235 -11.72 4.48 -2.66
N ILE A 236 -10.89 5.19 -1.90
CA ILE A 236 -9.52 5.50 -2.33
C ILE A 236 -8.58 4.35 -1.97
N ASN A 237 -8.50 3.94 -0.70
CA ASN A 237 -7.56 2.89 -0.29
C ASN A 237 -7.99 1.53 -0.84
N ILE A 238 -9.09 0.98 -0.35
CA ILE A 238 -9.52 -0.37 -0.76
C ILE A 238 -9.82 -0.41 -2.26
N GLY A 239 -10.43 0.65 -2.80
CA GLY A 239 -10.66 0.79 -4.24
C GLY A 239 -9.39 0.77 -5.08
N GLY A 240 -8.28 1.35 -4.61
CA GLY A 240 -6.99 1.29 -5.30
C GLY A 240 -6.43 -0.13 -5.41
N TYR A 241 -6.50 -0.91 -4.33
CA TYR A 241 -6.07 -2.33 -4.33
C TYR A 241 -6.98 -3.20 -5.19
N LEU A 242 -8.30 -3.01 -5.09
CA LEU A 242 -9.27 -3.72 -5.91
C LEU A 242 -9.15 -3.38 -7.40
N PHE A 243 -8.91 -2.10 -7.73
CA PHE A 243 -8.68 -1.67 -9.10
C PHE A 243 -7.41 -2.31 -9.66
N ASN A 244 -6.33 -2.29 -8.89
CA ASN A 244 -5.08 -2.93 -9.29
C ASN A 244 -5.27 -4.42 -9.54
N LEU A 245 -5.93 -5.12 -8.62
CA LEU A 245 -6.30 -6.53 -8.77
C LEU A 245 -7.13 -6.77 -10.04
N ALA A 246 -8.19 -5.98 -10.26
CA ALA A 246 -9.08 -6.12 -11.41
C ALA A 246 -8.31 -5.92 -12.73
N MET A 247 -7.42 -4.92 -12.78
CA MET A 247 -6.57 -4.68 -13.94
C MET A 247 -5.64 -5.85 -14.22
N TYR A 248 -4.93 -6.39 -13.21
CA TYR A 248 -4.06 -7.55 -13.42
C TYR A 248 -4.82 -8.79 -13.86
N GLN A 249 -6.01 -9.05 -13.30
CA GLN A 249 -6.86 -10.16 -13.73
C GLN A 249 -7.39 -9.98 -15.15
N LEU A 250 -7.76 -8.75 -15.53
CA LEU A 250 -8.18 -8.41 -16.88
C LEU A 250 -7.03 -8.59 -17.89
N LEU A 251 -5.84 -8.11 -17.56
CA LEU A 251 -4.63 -8.29 -18.39
C LEU A 251 -4.24 -9.77 -18.50
N TYR A 252 -4.43 -10.56 -17.45
CA TYR A 252 -4.17 -12.00 -17.48
C TYR A 252 -5.21 -12.75 -18.33
N ALA A 253 -6.50 -12.47 -18.15
CA ALA A 253 -7.59 -13.18 -18.83
C ALA A 253 -7.72 -12.78 -20.32
N PHE A 254 -7.45 -11.51 -20.63
CA PHE A 254 -7.70 -10.93 -21.97
C PHE A 254 -6.44 -10.35 -22.60
N GLY A 255 -5.25 -10.67 -22.09
CA GLY A 255 -3.98 -10.07 -22.52
C GLY A 255 -3.75 -10.12 -24.03
N SER A 256 -4.11 -11.21 -24.69
CA SER A 256 -4.00 -11.36 -26.15
C SER A 256 -4.77 -10.30 -26.95
N LEU A 257 -5.84 -9.72 -26.38
CA LEU A 257 -6.63 -8.65 -26.99
C LEU A 257 -5.96 -7.27 -26.84
N PHE A 258 -5.08 -7.10 -25.84
CA PHE A 258 -4.42 -5.82 -25.55
C PHE A 258 -3.13 -5.60 -26.35
N GLY A 259 -2.69 -6.59 -27.13
CA GLY A 259 -1.58 -6.47 -28.07
C GLY A 259 -0.32 -7.20 -27.63
N SER A 260 0.85 -6.62 -27.93
CA SER A 260 2.14 -7.26 -27.62
C SER A 260 2.37 -7.37 -26.10
N PRO A 261 3.14 -8.37 -25.63
CA PRO A 261 3.45 -8.53 -24.20
C PRO A 261 4.07 -7.29 -23.55
N ILE A 262 4.85 -6.51 -24.30
CA ILE A 262 5.44 -5.25 -23.85
C ILE A 262 4.34 -4.23 -23.52
N ARG A 263 3.32 -4.11 -24.38
CA ARG A 263 2.21 -3.18 -24.16
C ARG A 263 1.37 -3.61 -22.95
N ILE A 264 1.11 -4.91 -22.79
CA ILE A 264 0.41 -5.46 -21.62
C ILE A 264 1.16 -5.11 -20.34
N TRP A 265 2.50 -5.28 -20.34
CA TRP A 265 3.35 -4.91 -19.22
C TRP A 265 3.31 -3.40 -18.92
N GLN A 266 3.36 -2.55 -19.96
CA GLN A 266 3.20 -1.09 -19.82
C GLN A 266 1.86 -0.70 -19.20
N PHE A 267 0.75 -1.36 -19.60
CA PHE A 267 -0.56 -1.13 -18.99
C PHE A 267 -0.60 -1.52 -17.50
N GLY A 268 0.19 -2.50 -17.08
CA GLY A 268 0.36 -2.86 -15.67
C GLY A 268 0.82 -1.69 -14.80
N PHE A 269 1.61 -0.75 -15.34
CA PHE A 269 2.04 0.44 -14.58
C PHE A 269 0.91 1.40 -14.27
N VAL A 270 -0.12 1.49 -15.11
CA VAL A 270 -1.28 2.34 -14.83
C VAL A 270 -1.96 1.86 -13.55
N ALA A 271 -2.13 0.55 -13.41
CA ALA A 271 -2.66 -0.08 -12.19
C ALA A 271 -1.73 0.17 -10.99
N GLY A 272 -0.42 -0.02 -11.16
CA GLY A 272 0.57 0.22 -10.12
C GLY A 272 0.63 1.68 -9.64
N ILE A 273 0.55 2.65 -10.56
CA ILE A 273 0.53 4.08 -10.26
C ILE A 273 -0.71 4.43 -9.43
N LEU A 274 -1.89 3.96 -9.82
CA LEU A 274 -3.13 4.22 -9.10
C LEU A 274 -3.14 3.57 -7.71
N LEU A 275 -2.59 2.36 -7.59
CA LEU A 275 -2.39 1.72 -6.28
C LEU A 275 -1.46 2.54 -5.38
N ASN A 276 -0.36 3.08 -5.92
CA ASN A 276 0.58 3.87 -5.13
C ASN A 276 0.03 5.26 -4.76
N ALA A 277 -0.75 5.87 -5.64
CA ALA A 277 -1.48 7.11 -5.34
C ALA A 277 -2.49 6.87 -4.21
N SER A 278 -3.18 5.73 -4.25
CA SER A 278 -4.08 5.26 -3.21
C SER A 278 -3.35 5.05 -1.88
N ALA A 279 -2.24 4.30 -1.87
CA ALA A 279 -1.38 4.08 -0.69
C ALA A 279 -0.84 5.38 -0.07
N GLY A 280 -0.52 6.38 -0.90
CA GLY A 280 -0.09 7.71 -0.44
C GLY A 280 -1.23 8.58 0.11
N SER A 281 -2.49 8.27 -0.23
CA SER A 281 -3.65 9.08 0.16
C SER A 281 -4.05 8.95 1.62
N ASN A 282 -3.50 7.96 2.34
CA ASN A 282 -3.73 7.72 3.77
C ASN A 282 -3.63 8.99 4.63
N ALA A 283 -2.68 9.87 4.34
CA ALA A 283 -2.50 11.13 5.05
C ALA A 283 -3.54 12.22 4.71
N ILE A 284 -4.16 12.17 3.54
CA ILE A 284 -5.16 13.15 3.11
C ILE A 284 -6.52 12.85 3.78
N VAL A 285 -6.80 11.56 3.99
CA VAL A 285 -8.05 11.07 4.60
C VAL A 285 -8.02 11.10 6.14
N LEU A 286 -7.04 11.79 6.73
CA LEU A 286 -6.91 11.92 8.18
C LEU A 286 -8.10 12.60 8.85
N SER A 287 -8.36 12.16 10.09
CA SER A 287 -9.40 12.72 10.96
C SER A 287 -9.16 14.21 11.25
N THR A 288 -10.21 14.90 11.71
CA THR A 288 -10.13 16.31 12.12
C THR A 288 -9.07 16.56 13.19
N GLU A 289 -8.84 15.60 14.08
CA GLU A 289 -7.81 15.68 15.12
C GLU A 289 -6.40 15.68 14.53
N TYR A 290 -6.11 14.77 13.60
CA TYR A 290 -4.82 14.77 12.89
C TYR A 290 -4.59 16.08 12.14
N ARG A 291 -5.63 16.65 11.52
CA ARG A 291 -5.52 17.96 10.83
C ARG A 291 -5.21 19.09 11.80
N GLN A 292 -5.76 19.06 13.01
CA GLN A 292 -5.48 20.06 14.05
C GLN A 292 -4.04 19.92 14.57
N VAL A 293 -3.59 18.69 14.85
CA VAL A 293 -2.21 18.45 15.30
C VAL A 293 -1.21 18.77 14.18
N PHE A 294 -1.52 18.43 12.92
CA PHE A 294 -0.72 18.79 11.77
C PHE A 294 -0.54 20.30 11.67
N LYS A 295 -1.64 21.07 11.76
CA LYS A 295 -1.57 22.54 11.76
C LYS A 295 -0.76 23.08 12.93
N LYS A 296 -0.82 22.46 14.10
CA LYS A 296 -0.04 22.86 15.27
C LYS A 296 1.47 22.62 15.07
N GLU A 297 1.84 21.45 14.57
CA GLU A 297 3.25 21.05 14.42
C GLU A 297 3.91 21.67 13.18
N PHE A 298 3.20 21.76 12.07
CA PHE A 298 3.74 22.24 10.79
C PHE A 298 3.27 23.64 10.40
N GLY A 299 2.32 24.23 11.12
CA GLY A 299 1.83 25.59 10.85
C GLY A 299 2.95 26.62 10.89
N ALA A 300 3.85 26.53 11.88
CA ALA A 300 5.00 27.42 11.97
C ALA A 300 5.99 27.27 10.79
N LEU A 301 6.14 26.05 10.27
CA LEU A 301 6.96 25.75 9.08
C LEU A 301 6.33 26.36 7.82
N PHE A 302 5.02 26.16 7.62
CA PHE A 302 4.28 26.77 6.51
C PHE A 302 4.24 28.29 6.59
N ASP A 303 4.10 28.86 7.79
CA ASP A 303 4.14 30.30 8.00
C ASP A 303 5.54 30.88 7.74
N CYS A 304 6.61 30.12 8.03
CA CYS A 304 7.99 30.51 7.70
C CYS A 304 8.23 30.50 6.19
N PHE A 305 7.79 29.45 5.48
CA PHE A 305 7.85 29.41 4.01
C PHE A 305 7.00 30.50 3.35
N ARG A 306 5.83 30.81 3.92
CA ARG A 306 4.96 31.88 3.42
C ARG A 306 5.56 33.26 3.65
N LYS A 307 6.26 33.49 4.77
CA LYS A 307 6.98 34.74 5.04
C LYS A 307 8.21 34.91 4.15
N ASN A 308 8.93 33.83 3.82
CA ASN A 308 10.08 33.91 2.91
C ASN A 308 9.69 34.14 1.44
N ASN A 309 8.53 33.65 0.99
CA ASN A 309 8.01 33.97 -0.35
C ASN A 309 7.37 35.37 -0.45
N GLY A 310 7.26 36.11 0.67
CA GLY A 310 6.77 37.50 0.70
C GLY A 310 7.86 38.57 0.54
N ASN A 311 9.13 38.19 0.46
CA ASN A 311 10.29 39.10 0.32
C ASN A 311 11.04 38.91 -1.02
N ILE A 312 10.38 38.33 -2.03
CA ILE A 312 10.88 38.30 -3.41
C ILE A 312 9.97 39.19 -4.26
N PHE A 313 10.07 40.50 -4.04
CA PHE A 313 9.78 41.56 -5.00
C PHE A 313 10.65 42.76 -4.66
#